data_AF-A0A538TA34-F1
#
_entry.id   AF-A0A538TA34-F1
#
_cell.length_a   1.000
_cell.length_b   1.000
_cell.length_c   1.000
_cell.angle_alpha   90.00
_cell.angle_beta   90.00
_cell.angle_gamma   90.00
#
_symmetry.space_group_name_H-M   'P 1'
#
loop_
_entity.id
_entity.type
_entity.pdbx_description
1 polymer ?
#
loop_
_entity_poly.entity_id
_entity_poly.type
_entity_poly.pdbx_seq_one_letter_code
_entity_poly.pdbx_strand_id
1 'polypeptide(L)'
;MSLPVVSSSARVRIARLLAVAADGVQIVAVPAFLSGAASPLNDALDLVVGVTLVLLLGWHLAFLPTFVTELIPFVDIFPTWTAAVLFVTRSRK
;
A
#
# COMPACT_ATOMS: atom_id res chain seq x y z
N MET A 1 6.42 20.58 25.16
CA MET A 1 5.56 19.42 24.90
C MET A 1 6.05 18.75 23.61
N SER A 2 7.06 17.89 23.70
CA SER A 2 7.60 17.20 22.53
C SER A 2 6.69 16.03 22.20
N LEU A 3 6.00 16.07 21.06
CA LEU A 3 5.18 14.93 20.62
C LEU A 3 6.08 13.68 20.54
N PRO A 4 5.63 12.51 21.03
CA PRO A 4 6.43 11.31 20.97
C PRO A 4 6.75 11.01 19.50
N VAL A 5 8.03 11.16 19.13
CA VAL A 5 8.50 10.80 17.79
C VAL A 5 8.38 9.29 17.69
N VAL A 6 7.40 8.81 16.92
CA VAL A 6 7.24 7.38 16.64
C VAL A 6 8.57 6.84 16.12
N SER A 7 9.12 5.84 16.82
CA SER A 7 10.43 5.27 16.51
C SER A 7 10.44 4.63 15.11
N SER A 8 11.61 4.56 14.49
CA SER A 8 11.77 3.98 13.15
C SER A 8 11.21 2.55 13.05
N SER A 9 11.47 1.70 14.05
CA SER A 9 10.94 0.32 14.09
C SER A 9 9.41 0.27 14.24
N ALA A 10 8.82 1.19 15.03
CA ALA A 10 7.37 1.29 15.14
C ALA A 10 6.72 1.73 13.81
N ARG A 11 7.32 2.70 13.10
CA ARG A 11 6.85 3.11 11.76
C ARG A 11 6.89 1.96 10.76
N VAL A 12 7.96 1.17 10.76
CA VAL A 12 8.09 -0.01 9.89
C VAL A 12 7.01 -1.06 10.20
N ARG A 13 6.73 -1.33 11.47
CA ARG A 13 5.66 -2.27 11.86
C ARG A 13 4.29 -1.79 11.42
N ILE A 14 3.97 -0.51 11.65
CA ILE A 14 2.71 0.10 11.24
C ILE A 14 2.56 0.01 9.71
N ALA A 15 3.60 0.35 8.96
CA ALA A 15 3.57 0.28 7.50
C ALA A 15 3.33 -1.15 6.99
N ARG A 16 3.96 -2.17 7.61
CA ARG A 16 3.73 -3.58 7.24
C ARG A 16 2.30 -4.04 7.52
N LEU A 17 1.74 -3.67 8.68
CA LEU A 17 0.36 -4.00 9.02
C LEU A 17 -0.64 -3.30 8.09
N LEU A 18 -0.41 -2.02 7.79
CA LEU A 18 -1.23 -1.25 6.85
C LEU A 18 -1.24 -1.89 5.47
N ALA A 19 -0.07 -2.30 4.96
CA ALA A 19 0.05 -2.93 3.66
C ALA A 19 -0.69 -4.26 3.56
N VAL A 20 -0.57 -5.12 4.58
CA VAL A 20 -1.31 -6.39 4.64
C VAL A 20 -2.82 -6.16 4.71
N ALA A 21 -3.26 -5.15 5.46
CA ALA A 21 -4.67 -4.80 5.55
C ALA A 21 -5.21 -4.28 4.21
N ALA A 22 -4.46 -3.41 3.52
CA ALA A 22 -4.82 -2.88 2.21
C ALA A 22 -4.98 -3.99 1.17
N ASP A 23 -3.96 -4.86 1.03
CA ASP A 23 -4.02 -6.00 0.09
C ASP A 23 -5.20 -6.92 0.44
N GLY A 24 -5.45 -7.18 1.74
CA GLY A 24 -6.58 -7.99 2.19
C GLY A 24 -7.94 -7.39 1.82
N VAL A 25 -8.10 -6.07 1.96
CA VAL A 25 -9.31 -5.35 1.55
C VAL A 25 -9.50 -5.43 0.04
N GLN A 26 -8.44 -5.19 -0.74
CA GLN A 26 -8.49 -5.24 -2.20
C GLN A 26 -8.87 -6.64 -2.70
N ILE A 27 -8.24 -7.71 -2.17
CA ILE A 27 -8.56 -9.10 -2.51
C ILE A 27 -10.05 -9.42 -2.27
N VAL A 28 -10.59 -9.02 -1.12
CA VAL A 28 -12.01 -9.27 -0.79
C VAL A 28 -12.95 -8.42 -1.66
N ALA A 29 -12.52 -7.21 -2.04
CA ALA A 29 -13.30 -6.28 -2.85
C ALA A 29 -13.18 -6.53 -4.37
N VAL A 30 -12.24 -7.36 -4.85
CA VAL A 30 -12.10 -7.75 -6.28
C VAL A 30 -13.44 -8.08 -6.96
N PRO A 31 -14.33 -8.92 -6.37
CA PRO A 31 -15.61 -9.25 -7.01
C PRO A 31 -16.52 -8.03 -7.20
N ALA A 32 -16.44 -7.04 -6.31
CA ALA A 32 -17.20 -5.80 -6.42
C ALA A 32 -16.59 -4.85 -7.48
N PHE A 33 -15.28 -4.85 -7.66
CA PHE A 33 -14.58 -4.06 -8.69
C PHE A 33 -14.90 -4.52 -10.11
N LEU A 34 -15.15 -5.82 -10.33
CA LEU A 34 -15.58 -6.36 -11.63
C LEU A 34 -16.92 -5.79 -12.13
N SER A 35 -17.75 -5.24 -11.24
CA SER A 35 -19.04 -4.62 -11.61
C SER A 35 -18.93 -3.15 -12.05
N GLY A 36 -17.71 -2.59 -12.12
CA GLY A 36 -17.42 -1.23 -12.57
C GLY A 36 -17.71 -0.13 -11.54
N ALA A 37 -18.68 -0.33 -10.64
CA ALA A 37 -19.09 0.69 -9.66
C ALA A 37 -18.07 0.97 -8.55
N ALA A 38 -17.19 0.01 -8.25
CA ALA A 38 -16.25 0.13 -7.14
C ALA A 38 -14.86 0.67 -7.55
N SER A 39 -14.61 0.91 -8.84
CA SER A 39 -13.34 1.50 -9.34
C SER A 39 -12.94 2.79 -8.58
N PRO A 40 -13.83 3.78 -8.33
CA PRO A 40 -13.44 5.00 -7.60
C PRO A 40 -13.05 4.75 -6.13
N LEU A 41 -13.63 3.73 -5.49
CA LEU A 41 -13.26 3.35 -4.12
C LEU A 41 -11.89 2.66 -4.08
N ASN A 42 -11.57 1.86 -5.10
CA ASN A 42 -10.24 1.27 -5.23
C ASN A 42 -9.17 2.34 -5.37
N ASP A 43 -9.37 3.29 -6.29
CA ASP A 43 -8.42 4.38 -6.54
C ASP A 43 -8.20 5.24 -5.29
N ALA A 44 -9.27 5.51 -4.54
CA ALA A 44 -9.20 6.23 -3.27
C ALA A 44 -8.43 5.45 -2.20
N LEU A 45 -8.66 4.13 -2.09
CA LEU A 45 -7.92 3.26 -1.18
C LEU A 45 -6.42 3.28 -1.51
N ASP A 46 -6.06 3.11 -2.78
CA ASP A 46 -4.68 3.12 -3.24
C ASP A 46 -3.99 4.46 -2.98
N LEU A 47 -4.69 5.58 -3.24
CA LEU A 47 -4.16 6.91 -2.96
C LEU A 47 -3.90 7.09 -1.46
N VAL A 48 -4.85 6.70 -0.60
CA VAL A 48 -4.72 6.84 0.86
C VAL A 48 -3.58 5.97 1.40
N VAL A 49 -3.50 4.71 0.97
CA VAL A 49 -2.46 3.77 1.38
C VAL A 49 -1.10 4.27 0.92
N GLY A 50 -0.96 4.64 -0.36
CA GLY A 50 0.28 5.18 -0.93
C GLY A 50 0.78 6.42 -0.20
N VAL A 51 -0.09 7.42 0.01
CA VAL A 51 0.26 8.63 0.78
C VAL A 51 0.70 8.28 2.19
N THR A 52 -0.04 7.39 2.87
CA THR A 52 0.28 6.99 4.26
C THR A 52 1.64 6.29 4.33
N LEU A 53 1.96 5.41 3.37
CA LEU A 53 3.25 4.72 3.31
C LEU A 53 4.40 5.69 3.01
N VAL A 54 4.20 6.67 2.14
CA VAL A 54 5.18 7.73 1.89
C VAL A 54 5.44 8.55 3.15
N LEU A 55 4.41 8.87 3.93
CA LEU A 55 4.55 9.58 5.20
C LEU A 55 5.29 8.74 6.27
N LEU A 56 5.06 7.43 6.30
CA LEU A 56 5.68 6.53 7.28
C LEU A 56 7.13 6.17 6.95
N LEU A 57 7.43 5.91 5.69
CA LEU A 57 8.69 5.29 5.24
C LEU A 57 9.56 6.21 4.38
N GLY A 58 9.03 7.37 3.99
CA GLY A 58 9.62 8.27 3.00
C GLY A 58 9.17 7.92 1.58
N TRP A 59 9.56 8.75 0.62
CA TRP A 59 9.32 8.49 -0.79
C TRP A 59 10.18 7.33 -1.30
N HIS A 60 9.56 6.36 -1.99
CA HIS A 60 10.23 5.26 -2.67
C HIS A 60 9.59 5.02 -4.03
N LEU A 61 10.39 4.67 -5.04
CA LEU A 61 9.85 4.28 -6.35
C LEU A 61 8.89 3.09 -6.27
N ALA A 62 9.03 2.24 -5.26
CA ALA A 62 8.13 1.12 -5.00
C ALA A 62 6.71 1.53 -4.56
N PHE A 63 6.50 2.80 -4.17
CA PHE A 63 5.19 3.35 -3.78
C PHE A 63 4.59 4.26 -4.83
N LEU A 64 5.29 4.49 -5.95
CA LEU A 64 4.62 4.96 -7.15
C LEU A 64 3.69 3.84 -7.56
N PRO A 65 2.37 4.01 -7.38
CA PRO A 65 1.42 3.03 -7.86
C PRO A 65 1.72 2.85 -9.35
N THR A 66 2.06 1.62 -9.75
CA THR A 66 1.42 0.92 -10.88
C THR A 66 1.20 1.65 -12.21
N PHE A 67 1.82 2.81 -12.47
CA PHE A 67 1.72 3.58 -13.73
C PHE A 67 2.25 2.78 -14.94
N VAL A 68 2.90 1.65 -14.69
CA VAL A 68 3.37 0.69 -15.70
C VAL A 68 2.57 -0.62 -15.70
N THR A 69 1.87 -0.97 -14.61
CA THR A 69 1.12 -2.24 -14.52
C THR A 69 -0.33 -2.13 -14.98
N GLU A 70 -0.87 -0.92 -15.15
CA GLU A 70 -2.15 -0.69 -15.86
C GLU A 70 -2.17 -1.27 -17.29
N LEU A 71 -1.00 -1.54 -17.87
CA LEU A 71 -0.85 -2.14 -19.20
C LEU A 71 -0.96 -3.67 -19.22
N ILE A 72 -1.01 -4.34 -18.06
CA ILE A 72 -1.08 -5.80 -17.97
C ILE A 72 -2.28 -6.21 -17.10
N PRO A 73 -3.39 -6.65 -17.71
CA PRO A 73 -4.50 -7.21 -16.93
C PRO A 73 -4.01 -8.40 -16.08
N PHE A 74 -4.58 -8.57 -14.89
CA PHE A 74 -4.28 -9.62 -13.89
C PHE A 74 -3.07 -9.43 -12.96
N VAL A 75 -2.26 -8.37 -13.12
CA VAL A 75 -1.17 -8.05 -12.16
C VAL A 75 -1.72 -7.51 -10.83
N ASP A 76 -2.94 -6.97 -10.85
CA ASP A 76 -3.62 -6.31 -9.72
C ASP A 76 -4.16 -7.28 -8.64
N ILE A 77 -3.95 -8.59 -8.81
CA ILE A 77 -4.38 -9.63 -7.86
C ILE A 77 -3.24 -10.02 -6.90
N PHE A 78 -2.00 -9.62 -7.20
CA PHE A 78 -0.86 -9.91 -6.33
C PHE A 78 -0.80 -8.90 -5.16
N PRO A 79 -0.43 -9.29 -3.93
CA PRO A 79 -0.29 -8.35 -2.81
C PRO A 79 0.84 -7.35 -3.09
N THR A 80 0.49 -6.19 -3.66
CA THR A 80 1.42 -5.20 -4.19
C THR A 80 1.99 -4.34 -3.06
N TRP A 81 1.14 -3.90 -2.13
CA TRP A 81 1.56 -3.06 -1.02
C TRP A 81 2.43 -3.84 -0.04
N THR A 82 2.07 -5.08 0.29
CA THR A 82 2.85 -5.92 1.18
C THR A 82 4.23 -6.21 0.59
N ALA A 83 4.31 -6.57 -0.69
CA ALA A 83 5.57 -6.79 -1.37
C ALA A 83 6.45 -5.53 -1.39
N ALA A 84 5.88 -4.38 -1.75
CA ALA A 84 6.58 -3.09 -1.78
C ALA A 84 7.13 -2.69 -0.41
N VAL A 85 6.31 -2.79 0.65
CA VAL A 85 6.73 -2.45 2.01
C VAL A 85 7.79 -3.42 2.53
N LEU A 86 7.66 -4.71 2.28
CA LEU A 86 8.69 -5.68 2.65
C LEU A 86 10.01 -5.39 1.93
N PHE A 87 9.97 -5.06 0.64
CA PHE A 87 11.15 -4.69 -0.13
C PHE A 87 11.83 -3.43 0.42
N VAL A 88 11.07 -2.36 0.67
CA VAL A 88 11.59 -1.07 1.19
C VAL A 88 12.14 -1.22 2.61
N THR A 89 11.55 -2.11 3.41
CA THR A 89 11.90 -2.25 4.83
C THR A 89 12.84 -3.42 5.14
N ARG A 90 13.28 -4.19 4.14
CA ARG A 90 14.11 -5.41 4.34
C ARG A 90 15.39 -5.18 5.13
N SER A 91 15.97 -3.98 5.04
CA SER A 91 17.22 -3.62 5.73
C SER A 91 16.99 -2.77 6.99
N ARG A 92 15.72 -2.52 7.37
CA ARG A 92 15.36 -1.71 8.55
C ARG A 92 14.94 -2.64 9.70
N LYS A 93 15.55 -2.47 10.87
CA LYS A 93 15.21 -3.19 12.12
C LYS A 93 14.14 -2.43 12.90
#